data_AF-A0A562CA40-F1
#
_entry.id   AF-A0A562CA40-F1
#
_cell.length_a   1.000
_cell.length_b   1.000
_cell.length_c   1.000
_cell.angle_alpha   90.00
_cell.angle_beta   90.00
_cell.angle_gamma   90.00
#
_symmetry.space_group_name_H-M   'P 1'
#
loop_
_entity.id
_entity.type
_entity.pdbx_description
1 polymer ?
#
loop_
_entity_poly.entity_id
_entity_poly.type
_entity_poly.pdbx_seq_one_letter_code
_entity_poly.pdbx_strand_id
1 'polypeptide(L)' 'MTVDRARAVIVEFLQRANKEFGELTDDLSLYGGGLELDSLEAAELSAVLEDEFGSDPFSTGDTLPETVGEVLAFYNAA' A
#
# COMPACT_ATOMS: atom_id res chain seq x y z
N MET A 1 -9.52 -7.53 10.59
CA MET A 1 -10.55 -6.74 9.88
C MET A 1 -9.94 -5.51 9.20
N THR A 2 -9.00 -4.81 9.83
CA THR A 2 -8.30 -3.64 9.24
C THR A 2 -7.43 -4.03 8.03
N VAL A 3 -6.69 -5.14 8.13
CA VAL A 3 -5.85 -5.67 7.04
C VAL A 3 -6.63 -5.99 5.76
N ASP A 4 -7.79 -6.64 5.87
CA ASP A 4 -8.64 -6.95 4.72
C ASP A 4 -9.11 -5.68 4.00
N ARG A 5 -9.43 -4.63 4.77
CA ARG A 5 -9.79 -3.32 4.23
C ARG A 5 -8.60 -2.63 3.59
N ALA A 6 -7.42 -2.65 4.23
CA ALA A 6 -6.21 -2.06 3.67
C ALA A 6 -5.85 -2.70 2.33
N ARG A 7 -5.95 -4.03 2.23
CA ARG A 7 -5.77 -4.76 0.97
C ARG A 7 -6.77 -4.30 -0.10
N ALA A 8 -8.05 -4.14 0.26
CA ALA A 8 -9.05 -3.64 -0.67
C ALA A 8 -8.73 -2.22 -1.18
N VAL A 9 -8.34 -1.31 -0.29
CA VAL A 9 -7.97 0.07 -0.64
C VAL A 9 -6.77 0.11 -1.59
N ILE A 10 -5.73 -0.69 -1.32
CA ILE A 10 -4.56 -0.80 -2.22
C ILE A 10 -5.01 -1.29 -3.61
N VAL A 11 -5.86 -2.31 -3.68
CA VAL A 11 -6.39 -2.83 -4.95
C VAL A 11 -7.20 -1.76 -5.69
N GLU A 12 -8.10 -1.05 -5.01
CA GLU A 12 -8.90 0.04 -5.59
C GLU A 12 -8.02 1.17 -6.12
N PHE A 13 -6.98 1.55 -5.36
CA PHE A 13 -5.99 2.54 -5.79
C PHE A 13 -5.25 2.10 -7.05
N LEU A 14 -4.74 0.86 -7.07
CA LEU A 14 -3.99 0.32 -8.21
C LEU A 14 -4.86 0.22 -9.46
N GLN A 15 -6.13 -0.20 -9.32
CA GLN A 15 -7.08 -0.22 -10.41
C GLN A 15 -7.34 1.18 -10.97
N ARG A 16 -7.47 2.18 -10.09
CA ARG A 16 -7.64 3.59 -10.49
C ARG A 16 -6.38 4.18 -11.15
N ALA A 17 -5.20 3.78 -10.69
CA ALA A 17 -3.91 4.11 -11.30
C ALA A 17 -3.65 3.33 -12.61
N ASN A 18 -4.56 2.43 -13.00
CA ASN A 18 -4.45 1.56 -14.17
C ASN A 18 -3.16 0.72 -14.16
N LYS A 19 -2.73 0.28 -12.97
CA LYS A 19 -1.59 -0.62 -12.78
C LYS A 19 -2.00 -2.04 -13.10
N GLU A 20 -1.18 -2.71 -13.90
CA GLU A 20 -1.33 -4.14 -14.14
C GLU A 20 -0.62 -4.90 -13.01
N PHE A 21 -1.40 -5.50 -12.14
CA PHE A 21 -0.91 -6.41 -11.11
C PHE A 21 -1.66 -7.74 -11.24
N GLY A 22 -0.95 -8.83 -10.96
CA GLY A 22 -1.56 -10.15 -10.88
C GLY A 22 -2.28 -10.31 -9.54
N GLU A 23 -1.84 -11.30 -8.78
CA GLU A 23 -2.29 -11.46 -7.40
C GLU A 23 -1.52 -10.51 -6.48
N LEU A 24 -2.25 -9.78 -5.62
CA LEU A 24 -1.66 -8.91 -4.62
C LEU A 24 -1.11 -9.77 -3.46
N THR A 25 0.12 -10.25 -3.64
CA THR A 25 0.84 -11.05 -2.66
C THR A 25 1.61 -10.18 -1.68
N ASP A 26 1.89 -10.71 -0.48
CA ASP A 26 2.54 -9.96 0.59
C ASP A 26 4.02 -9.66 0.23
N ASP A 27 4.68 -10.53 -0.53
CA ASP A 27 6.04 -10.34 -1.03
C ASP A 27 6.13 -9.38 -2.24
N LEU A 28 4.99 -8.86 -2.72
CA LEU A 28 4.98 -7.98 -3.89
C LEU A 28 5.61 -6.64 -3.55
N SER A 29 6.67 -6.26 -4.27
CA SER A 29 7.27 -4.94 -4.13
C SER A 29 6.31 -3.83 -4.54
N LEU A 30 6.27 -2.75 -3.76
CA LEU A 30 5.55 -1.52 -4.11
C LEU A 30 6.27 -0.79 -5.24
N TYR A 31 7.60 -0.83 -5.22
CA TYR A 31 8.47 -0.19 -6.20
C TYR A 31 8.93 -1.20 -7.26
N GLY A 32 9.85 -0.77 -8.13
CA GLY A 32 10.30 -1.49 -9.32
C GLY A 32 10.42 -3.01 -9.15
N GLY A 33 9.87 -3.77 -10.11
CA GLY A 33 9.80 -5.24 -10.07
C GLY A 33 8.54 -5.82 -9.40
N GLY A 34 7.63 -4.96 -8.90
CA GLY A 34 6.30 -5.37 -8.44
C GLY A 34 5.19 -4.46 -8.99
N LEU A 35 4.64 -3.59 -8.15
CA LEU A 35 3.59 -2.62 -8.53
C LEU A 35 4.11 -1.41 -9.30
N GLU A 36 5.44 -1.25 -9.34
CA GLU A 36 6.13 -0.19 -10.07
C GLU A 36 5.54 1.20 -9.77
N LEU A 37 5.24 1.47 -8.49
CA LEU A 37 4.71 2.76 -8.05
C LEU A 37 5.77 3.83 -8.21
N ASP A 38 5.42 4.90 -8.93
CA ASP A 38 6.23 6.11 -8.97
C ASP A 38 6.13 6.88 -7.65
N SER A 39 7.02 7.85 -7.44
CA SER A 39 7.04 8.67 -6.22
C SER A 39 5.72 9.43 -5.98
N LEU A 40 5.04 9.85 -7.05
CA LEU A 40 3.71 10.47 -6.95
C LEU A 40 2.66 9.47 -6.51
N GLU A 41 2.64 8.28 -7.10
CA GLU A 41 1.65 7.26 -6.81
C GLU A 41 1.81 6.70 -5.40
N ALA A 42 3.05 6.55 -4.93
CA ALA A 42 3.33 6.18 -3.55
C ALA A 42 2.83 7.26 -2.56
N ALA A 43 2.99 8.55 -2.89
CA ALA A 43 2.45 9.63 -2.08
C ALA A 43 0.91 9.68 -2.10
N GLU A 44 0.28 9.41 -3.24
CA GLU A 44 -1.17 9.30 -3.34
C GLU A 44 -1.70 8.09 -2.54
N LEU A 45 -1.04 6.94 -2.63
CA LEU A 45 -1.39 5.76 -1.85
C LEU A 45 -1.29 6.05 -0.34
N SER A 46 -0.21 6.69 0.09
CA SER A 46 -0.03 7.16 1.47
C SER A 46 -1.18 8.05 1.92
N ALA A 47 -1.58 9.05 1.12
CA ALA A 47 -2.69 9.94 1.44
C ALA A 47 -4.04 9.22 1.52
N VAL A 48 -4.31 8.28 0.61
CA VAL A 48 -5.55 7.49 0.62
C VAL A 48 -5.62 6.58 1.86
N LEU A 49 -4.50 5.97 2.23
CA LEU A 49 -4.38 5.15 3.42
C LEU A 49 -4.54 5.98 4.71
N GLU A 50 -3.96 7.18 4.77
CA GLU A 50 -4.15 8.12 5.87
C GLU A 50 -5.63 8.55 5.99
N ASP A 51 -6.29 8.86 4.88
CA ASP A 51 -7.71 9.27 4.87
C ASP A 51 -8.64 8.16 5.38
N GLU A 52 -8.40 6.91 4.95
CA GLU A 52 -9.26 5.78 5.31
C GLU A 52 -8.98 5.26 6.74
N PHE A 53 -7.72 5.18 7.16
CA PHE A 53 -7.34 4.56 8.45
C PHE A 53 -6.93 5.59 9.52
N GLY A 54 -6.77 6.86 9.16
CA GLY A 54 -6.22 7.91 10.02
C GLY A 54 -4.72 7.81 10.23
N SER A 55 -4.03 6.88 9.57
CA SER A 55 -2.58 6.68 9.66
C SER A 55 -2.06 5.96 8.42
N ASP A 56 -0.87 6.33 7.97
CA ASP A 56 -0.21 5.72 6.83
C ASP A 56 1.18 5.15 7.19
N PRO A 57 1.56 4.00 6.61
CA PRO A 57 2.85 3.38 6.89
C PRO A 57 4.04 4.13 6.25
N PHE A 58 3.80 5.02 5.28
CA PHE A 58 4.88 5.73 4.58
C PHE A 58 5.41 6.93 5.37
N SER A 59 4.54 7.64 6.12
CA SER A 59 4.94 8.77 6.96
C SER A 59 5.03 8.43 8.45
N THR A 60 4.26 7.44 8.92
CA THR A 60 4.20 7.09 10.35
C THR A 60 5.16 5.96 10.73
N GLY A 61 5.62 5.17 9.75
CA GLY A 61 6.56 4.08 9.96
C GLY A 61 8.00 4.55 10.20
N ASP A 62 8.75 3.80 11.00
CA ASP A 62 10.22 3.97 11.16
C ASP A 62 10.97 3.69 9.84
N THR A 63 10.39 2.85 8.98
CA THR A 63 10.93 2.45 7.69
C THR A 63 9.88 2.58 6.60
N LEU A 64 10.26 3.13 5.46
CA LEU A 64 9.41 3.14 4.27
C LEU A 64 9.13 1.70 3.85
N PRO A 65 7.86 1.29 3.73
CA PRO A 65 7.53 -0.05 3.28
C PRO A 65 8.02 -0.25 1.84
N GLU A 66 8.67 -1.38 1.57
CA GLU A 66 9.12 -1.74 0.24
C GLU A 66 8.18 -2.74 -0.44
N THR A 67 7.35 -3.43 0.36
CA THR A 67 6.41 -4.47 -0.08
C THR A 67 5.00 -4.25 0.43
N VAL A 68 4.02 -4.84 -0.25
CA VAL A 68 2.61 -4.85 0.17
C VAL A 68 2.47 -5.47 1.57
N GLY A 69 3.22 -6.52 1.87
CA GLY A 69 3.19 -7.20 3.16
C GLY A 69 3.59 -6.28 4.31
N GLU A 70 4.54 -5.37 4.11
CA GLU A 70 4.92 -4.39 5.15
C GLU A 70 3.81 -3.37 5.42
N VAL A 71 3.13 -2.91 4.36
CA VAL A 71 1.95 -2.03 4.49
C VAL A 71 0.85 -2.74 5.27
N LEU A 72 0.56 -4.00 4.93
CA LEU A 72 -0.46 -4.79 5.62
C LEU A 72 -0.05 -5.13 7.05
N ALA A 73 1.24 -5.40 7.30
CA ALA A 73 1.77 -5.70 8.62
C ALA A 73 1.62 -4.50 9.58
N PHE A 74 1.78 -3.27 9.08
CA PHE A 74 1.51 -2.05 9.84
C PHE A 74 0.07 -2.03 10.39
N TYR A 75 -0.93 -2.32 9.55
CA TYR A 75 -2.34 -2.38 9.95
C TYR A 75 -2.74 -3.66 10.71
N ASN A 76 -1.87 -4.67 10.71
CA ASN A 76 -2.06 -5.87 11.52
C ASN A 76 -1.52 -5.69 12.95
N ALA A 77 -0.53 -4.82 13.13
CA ALA A 77 0.12 -4.56 14.40
C ALA A 77 -0.55 -3.43 15.21
N ALA A 78 -1.34 -2.57 14.54
CA ALA A 78 -2.15 -1.49 15.14
C ALA A 78 -3.51 -1.99 15.65
#